data_AF-A0AAI8VFL5-F1
#
_entry.id   AF-A0AAI8VFL5-F1
#
_cell.length_a   1.000
_cell.length_b   1.000
_cell.length_c   1.000
_cell.angle_alpha   90.00
_cell.angle_beta   90.00
_cell.angle_gamma   90.00
#
_symmetry.space_group_name_H-M   'P 1'
#
loop_
_entity.id
_entity.type
_entity.pdbx_description
1 polymer ?
#
loop_
_entity_poly.entity_id
_entity_poly.type
_entity_poly.pdbx_seq_one_letter_code
_entity_poly.pdbx_strand_id
1 'polypeptide(L)'
;MPLTANEQTSGDTRAFFTHEFQITSWIALIMIDSQVHSDSPSDLRSTMPTEAAVPAPASPLVSSLLTLIITTSPTPSAPSTDLISDVFSAFQSHCPVILSCRIIVVFDTYDRIGPHARLKKGQVTTEGARDIALYKSNVKAQILKQYYPDDATRALMASEHEAEYGSPCVEENHVPFTVSQTEDKQVTFIETARRLGFGLAVRSALRTTTTPYVWVQQHDWPLASGIPLKPLLEVMQASDKDDVAPVKYVCIPSVRMLSYATSAHVEQFPALRDLTASLKRNFTPASQPETAISLTPLFFWHDKPHIASTAHYLSCVFPTRLAMMRGAFIEDTIGHRARHQMKEGNWAKWACWLFYPDEGKRLCLRHRHGRKWRGTEAESLEKAHAHLIEEERLNLVCWHSDCLGSLDCGPSSNNNNNINNNSPLTLSSYNSRWTLPTTRPPLLEGKNVEEKVDEEAEEEAEGEVEGEVEGEVEGEVEEEAEEEAEEETEETDEETVEEKVKVKVKEKVKEKVREKVEEKVEKTIGMQDIKIDSVEMKLFSIWMLYIGCEACILSKRPWRSID
;
A
#
# COMPACT_ATOMS: atom_id res chain seq x y z
N MET A 1 14.58 -13.65 70.15
CA MET A 1 15.89 -14.28 70.43
C MET A 1 16.87 -13.83 69.37
N PRO A 2 17.92 -13.07 69.73
CA PRO A 2 19.02 -12.75 68.82
C PRO A 2 20.32 -13.46 69.23
N LEU A 3 21.13 -13.84 68.25
CA LEU A 3 22.52 -14.29 68.36
C LEU A 3 23.20 -13.94 67.03
N THR A 4 24.42 -13.42 66.88
CA THR A 4 25.42 -12.69 67.68
C THR A 4 26.60 -12.53 66.71
N ALA A 5 27.39 -11.46 66.83
CA ALA A 5 28.58 -11.27 66.00
C ALA A 5 29.81 -12.07 66.52
N ASN A 6 30.84 -12.25 65.68
CA ASN A 6 32.22 -11.75 65.89
C ASN A 6 33.16 -12.26 64.77
N GLU A 7 33.93 -11.36 64.14
CA GLU A 7 35.40 -11.16 64.27
C GLU A 7 36.24 -12.19 63.49
N GLN A 8 37.08 -11.84 62.50
CA GLN A 8 38.18 -10.85 62.40
C GLN A 8 39.55 -11.48 62.70
N THR A 9 40.48 -11.36 61.74
CA THR A 9 41.97 -11.48 61.76
C THR A 9 42.45 -12.03 60.39
N SER A 10 43.58 -11.68 59.76
CA SER A 10 44.54 -10.55 59.82
C SER A 10 45.73 -10.91 58.90
N GLY A 11 46.23 -9.96 58.10
CA GLY A 11 47.63 -9.93 57.60
C GLY A 11 47.92 -10.67 56.27
N ASP A 12 48.90 -10.25 55.46
CA ASP A 12 49.94 -9.21 55.67
C ASP A 12 50.46 -8.55 54.36
N THR A 13 51.27 -7.51 54.55
CA THR A 13 51.79 -6.42 53.71
C THR A 13 52.65 -6.69 52.46
N ARG A 14 52.55 -5.75 51.48
CA ARG A 14 53.61 -4.82 50.95
C ARG A 14 53.14 -4.18 49.61
N ALA A 15 52.81 -2.89 49.46
CA ALA A 15 53.56 -1.63 49.65
C ALA A 15 54.63 -1.33 48.57
N PHE A 16 54.45 -0.25 47.77
CA PHE A 16 55.49 0.74 47.36
C PHE A 16 54.91 1.98 46.60
N PHE A 17 55.00 3.16 47.23
CA PHE A 17 55.27 4.54 46.71
C PHE A 17 54.54 5.09 45.44
N THR A 18 53.55 6.00 45.56
CA THR A 18 53.59 7.50 45.66
C THR A 18 53.75 8.28 44.34
N HIS A 19 52.80 9.17 44.01
CA HIS A 19 52.96 10.63 44.28
C HIS A 19 51.64 11.41 44.08
N GLU A 20 51.29 12.27 45.05
CA GLU A 20 50.32 13.36 44.88
C GLU A 20 51.01 14.61 44.29
N PHE A 21 50.23 15.57 43.76
CA PHE A 21 50.15 16.92 44.32
C PHE A 21 48.97 17.71 43.72
N GLN A 22 48.14 18.34 44.57
CA GLN A 22 47.22 19.43 44.19
C GLN A 22 47.98 20.76 44.10
N ILE A 23 47.43 21.81 43.48
CA ILE A 23 47.45 23.20 44.00
C ILE A 23 46.50 24.13 43.19
N THR A 24 46.14 25.24 43.83
CA THR A 24 44.93 26.06 43.69
C THR A 24 45.00 27.33 42.82
N SER A 25 43.87 27.68 42.17
CA SER A 25 43.21 29.03 42.14
C SER A 25 43.85 30.25 41.40
N TRP A 26 43.04 31.33 41.36
CA TRP A 26 43.19 32.70 40.77
C TRP A 26 42.85 32.84 39.27
N ILE A 27 41.92 33.66 38.74
CA ILE A 27 41.28 34.99 39.03
C ILE A 27 41.86 36.19 38.22
N ALA A 28 40.96 36.88 37.51
CA ALA A 28 40.93 38.31 37.06
C ALA A 28 41.52 38.80 35.69
N LEU A 29 40.59 39.37 34.90
CA LEU A 29 40.57 40.65 34.13
C LEU A 29 41.79 41.21 33.34
N ILE A 30 41.53 41.58 32.07
CA ILE A 30 41.94 42.78 31.27
C ILE A 30 41.35 42.60 29.84
N MET A 31 40.66 43.49 29.11
CA MET A 31 40.13 44.87 29.26
C MET A 31 40.97 46.07 28.70
N ILE A 32 40.48 46.71 27.60
CA ILE A 32 40.85 48.03 27.00
C ILE A 32 42.26 48.03 26.31
N ASP A 33 42.61 48.72 25.20
CA ASP A 33 41.97 49.73 24.30
C ASP A 33 42.45 49.58 22.84
N SER A 34 41.78 50.24 21.87
CA SER A 34 42.41 51.13 20.85
C SER A 34 41.44 51.57 19.74
N GLN A 35 41.18 52.88 19.67
CA GLN A 35 40.45 53.57 18.60
C GLN A 35 41.32 53.78 17.34
N VAL A 36 40.72 54.28 16.23
CA VAL A 36 41.05 55.61 15.63
C VAL A 36 40.20 55.90 14.36
N HIS A 37 39.37 56.97 14.43
CA HIS A 37 39.02 57.94 13.36
C HIS A 37 38.24 57.48 12.09
N SER A 38 37.39 58.30 11.41
CA SER A 38 37.00 59.71 11.62
C SER A 38 35.60 60.08 11.08
N ASP A 39 35.18 61.30 11.41
CA ASP A 39 34.28 62.23 10.69
C ASP A 39 32.77 61.98 10.52
N SER A 40 32.01 62.98 11.02
CA SER A 40 30.67 63.35 10.56
C SER A 40 30.76 64.63 9.72
N PRO A 41 29.71 64.97 8.95
CA PRO A 41 28.87 66.05 9.48
C PRO A 41 27.36 65.87 9.26
N SER A 42 26.62 66.21 10.31
CA SER A 42 25.26 66.78 10.34
C SER A 42 24.33 66.57 9.13
N ASP A 43 23.20 65.89 9.37
CA ASP A 43 21.94 66.36 8.80
C ASP A 43 20.77 66.17 9.77
N LEU A 44 19.98 67.23 9.96
CA LEU A 44 18.91 67.33 10.96
C LEU A 44 17.56 67.11 10.27
N ARG A 45 17.06 65.87 10.29
CA ARG A 45 15.65 65.59 9.95
C ARG A 45 14.93 64.83 11.06
N SER A 46 13.79 65.40 11.44
CA SER A 46 12.88 64.92 12.47
C SER A 46 12.46 63.47 12.22
N THR A 47 12.75 62.60 13.17
CA THR A 47 12.22 61.24 13.25
C THR A 47 10.83 61.27 13.88
N MET A 48 9.80 60.98 13.07
CA MET A 48 8.55 60.44 13.60
C MET A 48 8.85 59.08 14.25
N PRO A 49 8.21 58.71 15.37
CA PRO A 49 8.42 57.40 15.97
C PRO A 49 7.92 56.30 15.03
N THR A 50 8.84 55.47 14.56
CA THR A 50 8.53 54.26 13.78
C THR A 50 7.58 53.38 14.59
N GLU A 51 6.40 53.14 14.03
CA GLU A 51 5.42 52.19 14.57
C GLU A 51 6.09 50.84 14.76
N ALA A 52 6.11 50.35 16.00
CA ALA A 52 6.87 49.16 16.35
C ALA A 52 6.34 47.96 15.57
N ALA A 53 7.17 47.40 14.68
CA ALA A 53 6.81 46.25 13.89
C ALA A 53 6.35 45.11 14.81
N VAL A 54 5.06 44.76 14.70
CA VAL A 54 4.49 43.64 15.45
C VAL A 54 5.33 42.40 15.13
N PRO A 55 5.92 41.72 16.13
CA PRO A 55 6.71 40.54 15.86
C PRO A 55 5.83 39.51 15.16
N ALA A 56 6.28 39.02 14.00
CA ALA A 56 5.54 38.03 13.25
C ALA A 56 5.21 36.83 14.16
N PRO A 57 3.97 36.31 14.14
CA PRO A 57 3.58 35.23 15.03
C PRO A 57 4.50 34.03 14.80
N ALA A 58 5.08 33.51 15.89
CA ALA A 58 5.98 32.37 15.81
C ALA A 58 5.27 31.20 15.10
N SER A 59 5.88 30.68 14.03
CA SER A 59 5.29 29.58 13.25
C SER A 59 5.00 28.39 14.16
N PRO A 60 3.78 27.80 14.10
CA PRO A 60 3.43 26.66 14.94
C PRO A 60 4.39 25.48 14.71
N LEU A 61 4.70 24.76 15.78
CA LEU A 61 5.54 23.55 15.71
C LEU A 61 4.81 22.47 14.91
N VAL A 62 5.56 21.71 14.09
CA VAL A 62 5.00 20.62 13.24
C VAL A 62 4.16 19.64 14.07
N SER A 63 4.62 19.30 15.29
CA SER A 63 3.92 18.43 16.24
C SER A 63 2.57 18.95 16.75
N SER A 64 2.30 20.25 16.61
CA SER A 64 0.99 20.85 16.89
C SER A 64 0.04 20.80 15.68
N LEU A 65 0.57 20.67 14.47
CA LEU A 65 -0.17 20.67 13.20
C LEU A 65 -0.49 19.27 12.66
N LEU A 66 0.32 18.27 13.02
CA LEU A 66 0.31 16.94 12.41
C LEU A 66 0.17 15.82 13.44
N THR A 67 -0.63 14.81 13.10
CA THR A 67 -0.64 13.50 13.77
C THR A 67 -0.22 12.42 12.78
N LEU A 68 0.75 11.60 13.16
CA LEU A 68 1.17 10.41 12.42
C LEU A 68 0.21 9.27 12.74
N ILE A 69 -0.44 8.71 11.72
CA ILE A 69 -1.28 7.52 11.79
C ILE A 69 -0.52 6.37 11.13
N ILE A 70 -0.13 5.37 11.91
CA ILE A 70 0.41 4.11 11.37
C ILE A 70 -0.68 3.05 11.41
N THR A 71 -1.04 2.47 10.27
CA THR A 71 -1.89 1.29 10.22
C THR A 71 -1.04 0.04 10.06
N THR A 72 -1.28 -0.96 10.91
CA THR A 72 -0.68 -2.28 10.80
C THR A 72 -1.75 -3.37 10.89
N SER A 73 -1.46 -4.53 10.30
CA SER A 73 -2.36 -5.68 10.22
C SER A 73 -1.50 -6.97 10.29
N PRO A 74 -2.11 -8.17 10.37
CA PRO A 74 -1.36 -9.42 10.39
C PRO A 74 -0.44 -9.61 9.17
N THR A 75 0.84 -9.88 9.41
CA THR A 75 1.87 -10.17 8.39
C THR A 75 2.51 -11.55 8.63
N PRO A 76 3.18 -12.16 7.62
CA PRO A 76 3.93 -13.40 7.82
C PRO A 76 5.13 -13.23 8.77
N SER A 77 5.68 -12.01 8.86
CA SER A 77 6.78 -11.68 9.76
C SER A 77 6.40 -11.58 11.23
N ALA A 78 5.11 -11.63 11.59
CA ALA A 78 4.71 -11.63 13.00
C ALA A 78 5.31 -12.86 13.71
N PRO A 79 5.89 -12.74 14.92
CA PRO A 79 5.76 -11.61 15.86
C PRO A 79 6.81 -10.50 15.73
N SER A 80 7.69 -10.54 14.73
CA SER A 80 8.73 -9.52 14.49
C SER A 80 8.12 -8.15 14.15
N THR A 81 8.79 -7.09 14.58
CA THR A 81 8.40 -5.70 14.31
C THR A 81 9.16 -5.06 13.15
N ASP A 82 10.00 -5.81 12.42
CA ASP A 82 10.91 -5.32 11.37
C ASP A 82 10.30 -4.26 10.43
N LEU A 83 9.09 -4.49 9.91
CA LEU A 83 8.39 -3.53 9.03
C LEU A 83 8.20 -2.15 9.70
N ILE A 84 7.82 -2.13 10.99
CA ILE A 84 7.72 -0.90 11.78
C ILE A 84 9.11 -0.33 12.07
N SER A 85 10.11 -1.17 12.37
CA SER A 85 11.50 -0.74 12.57
C SER A 85 12.11 -0.06 11.35
N ASP A 86 11.84 -0.59 10.14
CA ASP A 86 12.23 0.01 8.87
C ASP A 86 11.57 1.38 8.67
N VAL A 87 10.26 1.49 8.89
CA VAL A 87 9.54 2.78 8.82
C VAL A 87 10.11 3.82 9.78
N PHE A 88 10.43 3.44 11.02
CA PHE A 88 11.02 4.37 12.01
C PHE A 88 12.46 4.77 11.67
N SER A 89 13.27 3.83 11.19
CA SER A 89 14.65 4.09 10.73
C SER A 89 14.66 5.03 9.53
N ALA A 90 13.73 4.82 8.59
CA ALA A 90 13.49 5.69 7.45
C ALA A 90 13.02 7.09 7.89
N PHE A 91 12.12 7.20 8.88
CA PHE A 91 11.75 8.49 9.44
C PHE A 91 12.93 9.22 10.11
N GLN A 92 13.76 8.53 10.89
CA GLN A 92 14.99 9.14 11.45
C GLN A 92 15.93 9.67 10.36
N SER A 93 16.06 8.95 9.24
CA SER A 93 16.98 9.28 8.15
C SER A 93 16.44 10.35 7.19
N HIS A 94 15.13 10.40 6.98
CA HIS A 94 14.51 11.16 5.89
C HIS A 94 13.45 12.18 6.32
N CYS A 95 12.88 12.06 7.52
CA CYS A 95 11.90 13.03 8.03
C CYS A 95 11.86 13.08 9.57
N PRO A 96 12.98 13.32 10.28
CA PRO A 96 13.08 13.09 11.72
C PRO A 96 12.09 13.91 12.56
N VAL A 97 11.65 15.06 12.05
CA VAL A 97 10.63 15.92 12.70
C VAL A 97 9.29 15.20 12.89
N ILE A 98 8.94 14.20 12.07
CA ILE A 98 7.69 13.45 12.21
C ILE A 98 7.64 12.65 13.52
N LEU A 99 8.79 12.23 14.05
CA LEU A 99 8.90 11.49 15.31
C LEU A 99 8.68 12.38 16.56
N SER A 100 8.54 13.69 16.37
CA SER A 100 8.06 14.62 17.43
C SER A 100 6.55 14.83 17.41
N CYS A 101 5.85 14.36 16.38
CA CYS A 101 4.41 14.50 16.23
C CYS A 101 3.65 13.48 17.08
N ARG A 102 2.37 13.76 17.37
CA ARG A 102 1.51 12.76 18.02
C ARG A 102 1.40 11.53 17.11
N ILE A 103 1.36 10.35 17.70
CA ILE A 103 1.23 9.09 16.96
C ILE A 103 -0.02 8.31 17.37
N ILE A 104 -0.75 7.81 16.38
CA ILE A 104 -1.82 6.83 16.52
C ILE A 104 -1.39 5.58 15.75
N VAL A 105 -1.23 4.45 16.45
CA VAL A 105 -0.98 3.15 15.82
C VAL A 105 -2.26 2.33 15.85
N VAL A 106 -2.81 1.99 14.68
CA VAL A 106 -4.00 1.17 14.52
C VAL A 106 -3.61 -0.26 14.21
N PHE A 107 -3.95 -1.17 15.12
CA PHE A 107 -3.84 -2.60 14.92
C PHE A 107 -5.16 -3.14 14.36
N ASP A 108 -5.23 -3.27 13.05
CA ASP A 108 -6.22 -4.11 12.38
C ASP A 108 -5.95 -5.59 12.70
N THR A 109 -6.93 -6.45 12.48
CA THR A 109 -6.87 -7.87 12.84
C THR A 109 -7.54 -8.75 11.77
N TYR A 110 -7.83 -10.00 12.12
CA TYR A 110 -8.43 -10.99 11.23
C TYR A 110 -9.93 -11.20 11.55
N ASP A 111 -10.63 -11.93 10.69
CA ASP A 111 -12.01 -12.40 10.90
C ASP A 111 -12.07 -13.87 11.32
N ARG A 112 -11.13 -14.70 10.85
CA ARG A 112 -11.17 -16.15 11.01
C ARG A 112 -9.79 -16.79 11.06
N ILE A 113 -9.73 -17.93 11.73
CA ILE A 113 -8.57 -18.83 11.75
C ILE A 113 -8.85 -19.96 10.75
N GLY A 114 -7.88 -20.32 9.93
CA GLY A 114 -7.99 -21.39 8.94
C GLY A 114 -6.67 -22.14 8.73
N PRO A 115 -6.65 -23.17 7.86
CA PRO A 115 -5.45 -24.00 7.64
C PRO A 115 -4.32 -23.25 6.90
N HIS A 116 -4.67 -22.23 6.11
CA HIS A 116 -3.73 -21.40 5.36
C HIS A 116 -4.03 -19.92 5.57
N ALA A 117 -3.00 -19.08 5.60
CA ALA A 117 -3.17 -17.63 5.66
C ALA A 117 -3.77 -17.09 4.34
N ARG A 118 -4.76 -16.21 4.44
CA ARG A 118 -5.30 -15.40 3.33
C ARG A 118 -5.53 -13.99 3.85
N LEU A 119 -4.43 -13.25 4.03
CA LEU A 119 -4.41 -11.98 4.76
C LEU A 119 -5.38 -10.92 4.17
N LYS A 120 -5.40 -10.74 2.83
CA LYS A 120 -6.36 -9.86 2.12
C LYS A 120 -7.84 -10.24 2.39
N LYS A 121 -8.13 -11.52 2.67
CA LYS A 121 -9.48 -12.04 2.99
C LYS A 121 -9.72 -12.26 4.51
N GLY A 122 -8.87 -11.66 5.36
CA GLY A 122 -9.02 -11.68 6.82
C GLY A 122 -8.85 -13.05 7.47
N GLN A 123 -8.06 -13.95 6.89
CA GLN A 123 -7.81 -15.29 7.43
C GLN A 123 -6.34 -15.47 7.81
N VAL A 124 -6.10 -15.97 9.02
CA VAL A 124 -4.76 -16.31 9.56
C VAL A 124 -4.69 -17.79 9.95
N THR A 125 -3.49 -18.30 10.21
CA THR A 125 -3.30 -19.63 10.80
C THR A 125 -3.45 -19.58 12.33
N THR A 126 -3.58 -20.74 12.98
CA THR A 126 -3.62 -20.84 14.45
C THR A 126 -2.34 -20.33 15.12
N GLU A 127 -1.22 -20.44 14.42
CA GLU A 127 0.08 -19.89 14.82
C GLU A 127 0.07 -18.37 14.70
N GLY A 128 -0.20 -17.83 13.50
CA GLY A 128 -0.29 -16.38 13.28
C GLY A 128 -1.29 -15.69 14.20
N ALA A 129 -2.39 -16.34 14.56
CA ALA A 129 -3.35 -15.85 15.56
C ALA A 129 -2.72 -15.57 16.94
N ARG A 130 -1.72 -16.36 17.36
CA ARG A 130 -0.92 -16.16 18.58
C ARG A 130 0.15 -15.09 18.36
N ASP A 131 0.84 -15.14 17.23
CA ASP A 131 1.94 -14.24 16.91
C ASP A 131 1.48 -12.78 16.80
N ILE A 132 0.25 -12.53 16.33
CA ILE A 132 -0.36 -11.20 16.32
C ILE A 132 -0.49 -10.60 17.73
N ALA A 133 -0.77 -11.40 18.76
CA ALA A 133 -0.87 -10.90 20.13
C ALA A 133 0.50 -10.48 20.68
N LEU A 134 1.54 -11.25 20.36
CA LEU A 134 2.92 -10.90 20.69
C LEU A 134 3.42 -9.70 19.86
N TYR A 135 3.13 -9.67 18.56
CA TYR A 135 3.41 -8.54 17.66
C TYR A 135 2.82 -7.22 18.19
N LYS A 136 1.54 -7.18 18.56
CA LYS A 136 0.89 -6.00 19.15
C LYS A 136 1.66 -5.51 20.40
N SER A 137 2.09 -6.44 21.24
CA SER A 137 2.86 -6.15 22.47
C SER A 137 4.25 -5.61 22.15
N ASN A 138 4.96 -6.23 21.20
CA ASN A 138 6.29 -5.81 20.74
C ASN A 138 6.26 -4.41 20.12
N VAL A 139 5.31 -4.13 19.22
CA VAL A 139 5.12 -2.81 18.61
C VAL A 139 4.79 -1.77 19.69
N LYS A 140 3.87 -2.04 20.61
CA LYS A 140 3.56 -1.11 21.72
C LYS A 140 4.81 -0.75 22.53
N ALA A 141 5.62 -1.74 22.90
CA ALA A 141 6.86 -1.52 23.64
C ALA A 141 7.89 -0.71 22.83
N GLN A 142 8.05 -1.00 21.53
CA GLN A 142 8.94 -0.26 20.64
C GLN A 142 8.52 1.21 20.49
N ILE A 143 7.23 1.47 20.26
CA ILE A 143 6.68 2.82 20.13
C ILE A 143 6.84 3.59 21.45
N LEU A 144 6.48 3.00 22.60
CA LEU A 144 6.66 3.65 23.90
C LEU A 144 8.13 3.98 24.17
N LYS A 145 9.06 3.06 23.89
CA LYS A 145 10.51 3.31 24.03
C LYS A 145 11.01 4.43 23.11
N GLN A 146 10.44 4.59 21.92
CA GLN A 146 10.84 5.64 20.98
C GLN A 146 10.38 7.04 21.40
N TYR A 147 9.19 7.15 22.01
CA TYR A 147 8.64 8.44 22.47
C TYR A 147 9.01 8.75 23.94
N TYR A 148 9.30 7.73 24.74
CA TYR A 148 9.64 7.81 26.16
C TYR A 148 10.81 6.87 26.49
N PRO A 149 12.05 7.20 26.08
CA PRO A 149 13.20 6.35 26.33
C PRO A 149 13.46 6.08 27.82
N ASP A 150 13.08 7.02 28.69
CA ASP A 150 13.26 6.96 30.14
C ASP A 150 12.04 6.35 30.90
N ASP A 151 10.89 6.18 30.24
CA ASP A 151 9.65 5.61 30.83
C ASP A 151 8.84 4.82 29.79
N ALA A 152 9.40 3.70 29.32
CA ALA A 152 8.69 2.77 28.44
C ALA A 152 7.53 2.01 29.15
N THR A 153 7.41 2.15 30.47
CA THR A 153 6.38 1.54 31.34
C THR A 153 5.17 2.43 31.60
N ARG A 154 5.13 3.61 30.96
CA ARG A 154 4.13 4.65 31.19
C ARG A 154 2.70 4.13 31.14
N ALA A 155 1.89 4.53 32.11
CA ALA A 155 0.50 4.12 32.22
C ALA A 155 -0.32 4.57 31.00
N LEU A 156 -1.17 3.67 30.50
CA LEU A 156 -2.10 3.92 29.40
C LEU A 156 -3.54 3.96 29.93
N MET A 157 -4.28 4.99 29.54
CA MET A 157 -5.72 5.10 29.79
C MET A 157 -6.47 4.38 28.67
N ALA A 158 -7.25 3.36 29.03
CA ALA A 158 -8.08 2.61 28.10
C ALA A 158 -9.51 3.20 27.98
N SER A 159 -10.11 3.09 26.81
CA SER A 159 -11.52 3.42 26.54
C SER A 159 -12.07 2.56 25.39
N GLU A 160 -13.37 2.31 25.39
CA GLU A 160 -14.06 1.46 24.39
C GLU A 160 -14.89 2.31 23.43
N HIS A 161 -14.87 1.94 22.15
CA HIS A 161 -15.47 2.68 21.03
C HIS A 161 -15.97 1.72 19.94
N GLU A 162 -16.71 2.24 18.96
CA GLU A 162 -17.27 1.46 17.86
C GLU A 162 -16.94 2.04 16.47
N ALA A 163 -16.52 1.16 15.55
CA ALA A 163 -16.27 1.49 14.16
C ALA A 163 -17.48 1.10 13.29
N GLU A 164 -18.41 2.04 13.13
CA GLU A 164 -19.65 1.89 12.34
C GLU A 164 -19.42 1.81 10.81
N TYR A 165 -20.14 0.97 10.09
CA TYR A 165 -20.10 0.89 8.63
C TYR A 165 -21.50 0.56 8.08
N GLY A 166 -21.69 0.48 6.77
CA GLY A 166 -22.96 0.01 6.19
C GLY A 166 -24.20 0.81 6.62
N SER A 167 -25.38 0.21 6.48
CA SER A 167 -26.66 0.80 6.91
C SER A 167 -26.77 0.85 8.45
N PRO A 168 -27.31 1.95 9.05
CA PRO A 168 -27.59 2.02 10.48
C PRO A 168 -28.78 1.16 10.92
N CYS A 169 -29.57 0.62 10.00
CA CYS A 169 -30.71 -0.26 10.30
C CYS A 169 -30.31 -1.72 10.53
N VAL A 170 -29.02 -2.04 10.48
CA VAL A 170 -28.44 -3.36 10.74
C VAL A 170 -27.60 -3.21 12.01
N GLU A 171 -27.86 -4.03 13.02
CA GLU A 171 -27.24 -3.89 14.34
C GLU A 171 -25.75 -4.26 14.28
N GLU A 172 -25.40 -5.30 13.53
CA GLU A 172 -24.06 -5.87 13.37
C GLU A 172 -23.08 -5.02 12.54
N ASN A 173 -23.56 -3.89 12.01
CA ASN A 173 -22.81 -2.96 11.17
C ASN A 173 -21.89 -2.02 11.98
N HIS A 174 -21.28 -2.55 13.04
CA HIS A 174 -20.22 -1.92 13.82
C HIS A 174 -19.15 -2.96 14.19
N VAL A 175 -17.96 -2.49 14.55
CA VAL A 175 -16.90 -3.32 15.15
C VAL A 175 -16.38 -2.63 16.40
N PRO A 176 -16.46 -3.25 17.58
CA PRO A 176 -15.86 -2.72 18.80
C PRO A 176 -14.33 -2.58 18.67
N PHE A 177 -13.79 -1.52 19.24
CA PHE A 177 -12.35 -1.32 19.37
C PHE A 177 -12.00 -0.63 20.68
N THR A 178 -10.79 -0.90 21.17
CA THR A 178 -10.23 -0.27 22.38
C THR A 178 -9.21 0.78 21.97
N VAL A 179 -9.25 1.94 22.61
CA VAL A 179 -8.23 2.99 22.50
C VAL A 179 -7.44 3.03 23.80
N SER A 180 -6.13 2.83 23.74
CA SER A 180 -5.20 2.96 24.87
C SER A 180 -4.22 4.11 24.60
N GLN A 181 -4.24 5.16 25.42
CA GLN A 181 -3.47 6.39 25.18
C GLN A 181 -2.66 6.83 26.41
N THR A 182 -1.54 7.53 26.19
CA THR A 182 -0.81 8.22 27.27
C THR A 182 -1.58 9.44 27.77
N GLU A 183 -1.28 9.91 28.98
CA GLU A 183 -1.96 11.06 29.62
C GLU A 183 -1.86 12.35 28.78
N ASP A 184 -0.69 12.60 28.19
CA ASP A 184 -0.42 13.72 27.27
C ASP A 184 -0.99 13.52 25.85
N LYS A 185 -1.55 12.33 25.56
CA LYS A 185 -2.05 11.90 24.25
C LYS A 185 -1.02 11.96 23.12
N GLN A 186 0.27 11.91 23.44
CA GLN A 186 1.34 11.86 22.44
C GLN A 186 1.37 10.50 21.74
N VAL A 187 1.10 9.40 22.46
CA VAL A 187 1.03 8.04 21.92
C VAL A 187 -0.36 7.46 22.16
N THR A 188 -0.99 6.97 21.09
CA THR A 188 -2.30 6.31 21.10
C THR A 188 -2.24 4.99 20.34
N PHE A 189 -2.83 3.95 20.91
CA PHE A 189 -3.00 2.64 20.27
C PHE A 189 -4.50 2.37 20.07
N ILE A 190 -4.88 1.93 18.88
CA ILE A 190 -6.24 1.50 18.54
C ILE A 190 -6.21 0.00 18.25
N GLU A 191 -6.96 -0.80 18.99
CA GLU A 191 -7.02 -2.25 18.83
C GLU A 191 -8.43 -2.71 18.50
N THR A 192 -8.57 -3.31 17.33
CA THR A 192 -9.86 -3.76 16.79
C THR A 192 -10.21 -5.17 17.27
N ALA A 193 -11.48 -5.41 17.61
CA ALA A 193 -11.96 -6.73 18.01
C ALA A 193 -12.13 -7.70 16.82
N ARG A 194 -12.32 -7.15 15.61
CA ARG A 194 -12.48 -7.88 14.33
C ARG A 194 -11.87 -7.06 13.21
N ARG A 195 -11.54 -7.70 12.09
CA ARG A 195 -10.98 -7.01 10.91
C ARG A 195 -11.83 -5.81 10.47
N LEU A 196 -11.20 -4.65 10.36
CA LEU A 196 -11.75 -3.43 9.79
C LEU A 196 -11.40 -3.28 8.30
N GLY A 197 -10.21 -3.69 7.88
CA GLY A 197 -9.61 -3.23 6.62
C GLY A 197 -9.01 -1.83 6.75
N PHE A 198 -8.12 -1.49 5.82
CA PHE A 198 -7.33 -0.26 5.86
C PHE A 198 -8.21 1.00 5.95
N GLY A 199 -9.25 1.13 5.11
CA GLY A 199 -10.06 2.34 5.07
C GLY A 199 -10.79 2.64 6.39
N LEU A 200 -11.39 1.63 7.02
CA LEU A 200 -12.05 1.80 8.32
C LEU A 200 -11.04 1.97 9.47
N ALA A 201 -9.85 1.37 9.38
CA ALA A 201 -8.76 1.60 10.33
C ALA A 201 -8.29 3.06 10.32
N VAL A 202 -7.99 3.61 9.13
CA VAL A 202 -7.63 5.03 8.95
C VAL A 202 -8.73 5.95 9.50
N ARG A 203 -10.00 5.72 9.13
CA ARG A 203 -11.12 6.55 9.61
C ARG A 203 -11.26 6.56 11.13
N SER A 204 -10.99 5.43 11.79
CA SER A 204 -11.06 5.32 13.26
C SER A 204 -9.97 6.15 13.95
N ALA A 205 -8.76 6.19 13.36
CA ALA A 205 -7.71 7.12 13.79
C ALA A 205 -8.06 8.59 13.48
N LEU A 206 -8.55 8.90 12.27
CA LEU A 206 -8.94 10.27 11.89
C LEU A 206 -9.96 10.90 12.85
N ARG A 207 -10.93 10.11 13.33
CA ARG A 207 -11.94 10.55 14.33
C ARG A 207 -11.35 10.78 15.72
N THR A 208 -10.17 10.23 16.01
CA THR A 208 -9.44 10.40 17.26
C THR A 208 -8.44 11.57 17.18
N THR A 209 -8.01 11.95 15.98
CA THR A 209 -7.09 13.06 15.72
C THR A 209 -7.70 14.42 16.06
N THR A 210 -6.90 15.28 16.69
CA THR A 210 -7.23 16.69 16.98
C THR A 210 -6.43 17.72 16.18
N THR A 211 -5.42 17.28 15.41
CA THR A 211 -4.58 18.16 14.59
C THR A 211 -5.21 18.46 13.24
N PRO A 212 -4.94 19.65 12.64
CA PRO A 212 -5.52 20.04 11.35
C PRO A 212 -5.07 19.16 10.17
N TYR A 213 -3.90 18.53 10.28
CA TYR A 213 -3.38 17.58 9.29
C TYR A 213 -3.04 16.23 9.92
N VAL A 214 -2.99 15.21 9.07
CA VAL A 214 -2.47 13.88 9.37
C VAL A 214 -1.42 13.45 8.35
N TRP A 215 -0.48 12.61 8.80
CA TRP A 215 0.31 11.75 7.93
C TRP A 215 -0.24 10.34 8.08
N VAL A 216 -0.69 9.70 7.00
CA VAL A 216 -1.09 8.29 7.01
C VAL A 216 0.07 7.45 6.49
N GLN A 217 0.42 6.39 7.22
CA GLN A 217 1.56 5.52 6.98
C GLN A 217 1.12 4.05 7.04
N GLN A 218 1.34 3.33 5.95
CA GLN A 218 1.27 1.86 5.95
C GLN A 218 2.57 1.27 6.50
N HIS A 219 2.47 0.13 7.20
CA HIS A 219 3.60 -0.48 7.91
C HIS A 219 4.76 -0.95 7.01
N ASP A 220 4.53 -1.13 5.72
CA ASP A 220 5.45 -1.73 4.74
C ASP A 220 5.93 -0.76 3.66
N TRP A 221 5.79 0.56 3.90
CA TRP A 221 6.20 1.63 2.98
C TRP A 221 7.23 2.60 3.61
N PRO A 222 8.46 2.16 3.92
CA PRO A 222 9.52 3.07 4.38
C PRO A 222 9.83 4.18 3.37
N LEU A 223 10.21 5.35 3.89
CA LEU A 223 10.74 6.45 3.09
C LEU A 223 12.09 6.04 2.45
N ALA A 224 12.29 6.44 1.19
CA ALA A 224 13.54 6.26 0.45
C ALA A 224 14.29 7.58 0.20
N SER A 225 13.67 8.74 0.47
CA SER A 225 14.32 10.06 0.32
C SER A 225 13.72 11.10 1.26
N GLY A 226 14.44 12.20 1.48
CA GLY A 226 14.07 13.26 2.42
C GLY A 226 12.77 13.99 2.04
N ILE A 227 11.87 14.16 3.02
CA ILE A 227 10.57 14.83 2.83
C ILE A 227 10.55 16.18 3.58
N PRO A 228 10.38 17.32 2.89
CA PRO A 228 10.39 18.67 3.49
C PRO A 228 9.08 18.99 4.21
N LEU A 229 8.78 18.25 5.28
CA LEU A 229 7.47 18.23 5.93
C LEU A 229 6.99 19.60 6.47
N LYS A 230 7.88 20.41 7.07
CA LYS A 230 7.51 21.75 7.56
C LYS A 230 7.13 22.70 6.39
N PRO A 231 8.00 22.93 5.38
CA PRO A 231 7.64 23.60 4.14
C PRO A 231 6.32 23.15 3.52
N LEU A 232 6.10 21.83 3.44
CA LEU A 232 4.92 21.26 2.80
C LEU A 232 3.63 21.58 3.58
N LEU A 233 3.66 21.54 4.92
CA LEU A 233 2.55 21.97 5.75
C LEU A 233 2.27 23.48 5.66
N GLU A 234 3.31 24.32 5.53
CA GLU A 234 3.14 25.76 5.30
C GLU A 234 2.44 26.04 3.96
N VAL A 235 2.76 25.28 2.90
CA VAL A 235 2.08 25.33 1.60
C VAL A 235 0.61 24.93 1.74
N MET A 236 0.32 23.83 2.46
CA MET A 236 -1.06 23.40 2.72
C MET A 236 -1.86 24.47 3.48
N GLN A 237 -1.30 25.03 4.56
CA GLN A 237 -1.92 26.11 5.34
C GLN A 237 -2.16 27.39 4.54
N ALA A 238 -1.20 27.78 3.70
CA ALA A 238 -1.35 28.95 2.83
C ALA A 238 -2.46 28.74 1.80
N SER A 239 -2.61 27.51 1.29
CA SER A 239 -3.64 27.13 0.31
C SER A 239 -5.04 26.97 0.91
N ASP A 240 -5.22 27.04 2.23
CA ASP A 240 -6.54 26.83 2.85
C ASP A 240 -7.59 27.88 2.44
N LYS A 241 -7.14 29.01 1.87
CA LYS A 241 -7.97 30.11 1.32
C LYS A 241 -7.91 30.21 -0.22
N ASP A 242 -7.27 29.25 -0.90
CA ASP A 242 -7.23 29.19 -2.36
C ASP A 242 -8.46 28.39 -2.84
N ASP A 243 -9.47 29.08 -3.37
CA ASP A 243 -10.68 28.45 -3.90
C ASP A 243 -10.46 27.77 -5.27
N VAL A 244 -9.32 28.01 -5.93
CA VAL A 244 -9.00 27.52 -7.28
C VAL A 244 -8.12 26.28 -7.22
N ALA A 245 -7.06 26.32 -6.42
CA ALA A 245 -6.03 25.28 -6.34
C ALA A 245 -5.63 24.91 -4.90
N PRO A 246 -6.60 24.56 -4.03
CA PRO A 246 -6.31 24.19 -2.64
C PRO A 246 -5.45 22.92 -2.56
N VAL A 247 -4.56 22.84 -1.57
CA VAL A 247 -3.66 21.70 -1.33
C VAL A 247 -4.14 20.97 -0.06
N LYS A 248 -5.10 20.05 -0.22
CA LYS A 248 -5.73 19.35 0.91
C LYS A 248 -5.24 17.92 1.10
N TYR A 249 -4.66 17.30 0.06
CA TYR A 249 -4.05 15.98 0.09
C TYR A 249 -2.75 16.01 -0.74
N VAL A 250 -1.68 15.42 -0.21
CA VAL A 250 -0.38 15.28 -0.88
C VAL A 250 0.11 13.84 -0.73
N CYS A 251 0.12 13.09 -1.82
CA CYS A 251 0.74 11.76 -1.89
C CYS A 251 2.26 11.89 -1.96
N ILE A 252 2.98 10.96 -1.31
CA ILE A 252 4.42 10.78 -1.50
C ILE A 252 4.63 9.74 -2.65
N PRO A 253 5.54 9.96 -3.61
CA PRO A 253 5.67 9.09 -4.79
C PRO A 253 6.37 7.74 -4.49
N SER A 254 5.74 6.64 -4.93
CA SER A 254 6.40 5.35 -5.18
C SER A 254 6.89 5.23 -6.62
N VAL A 255 7.49 4.09 -6.99
CA VAL A 255 8.09 3.82 -8.31
C VAL A 255 7.14 4.14 -9.47
N ARG A 256 5.88 3.69 -9.36
CA ARG A 256 4.82 3.92 -10.35
C ARG A 256 4.38 5.36 -10.54
N MET A 257 4.69 6.22 -9.57
CA MET A 257 4.33 7.65 -9.59
C MET A 257 5.46 8.52 -10.15
N LEU A 258 6.58 7.91 -10.55
CA LEU A 258 7.66 8.61 -11.24
C LEU A 258 7.18 9.09 -12.61
N SER A 259 7.58 10.30 -12.99
CA SER A 259 7.15 10.98 -14.22
C SER A 259 5.62 11.06 -14.42
N TYR A 260 4.81 10.96 -13.34
CA TYR A 260 3.34 10.88 -13.41
C TYR A 260 2.70 11.98 -14.27
N ALA A 261 3.20 13.21 -14.20
CA ALA A 261 2.66 14.37 -14.92
C ALA A 261 2.74 14.24 -16.46
N THR A 262 3.61 13.36 -16.97
CA THR A 262 3.78 13.05 -18.40
C THR A 262 3.41 11.60 -18.73
N SER A 263 2.75 10.90 -17.80
CA SER A 263 2.33 9.50 -17.98
C SER A 263 1.05 9.40 -18.82
N ALA A 264 0.79 8.21 -19.36
CA ALA A 264 -0.44 7.89 -20.08
C ALA A 264 -1.70 8.19 -19.24
N HIS A 265 -1.65 8.01 -17.91
CA HIS A 265 -2.76 8.30 -17.00
C HIS A 265 -3.19 9.78 -16.97
N VAL A 266 -2.36 10.68 -17.51
CA VAL A 266 -2.60 12.13 -17.65
C VAL A 266 -2.75 12.50 -19.13
N GLU A 267 -1.75 12.21 -19.95
CA GLU A 267 -1.64 12.70 -21.34
C GLU A 267 -2.77 12.22 -22.28
N GLN A 268 -3.33 11.04 -22.02
CA GLN A 268 -4.44 10.49 -22.81
C GLN A 268 -5.78 11.22 -22.58
N PHE A 269 -5.91 12.00 -21.50
CA PHE A 269 -7.14 12.69 -21.12
C PHE A 269 -6.94 14.21 -21.22
N PRO A 270 -7.45 14.87 -22.28
CA PRO A 270 -7.19 16.31 -22.52
C PRO A 270 -7.46 17.19 -21.30
N ALA A 271 -8.59 16.99 -20.62
CA ALA A 271 -8.94 17.75 -19.40
C ALA A 271 -7.93 17.58 -18.26
N LEU A 272 -7.33 16.39 -18.09
CA LEU A 272 -6.34 16.12 -17.05
C LEU A 272 -4.98 16.73 -17.42
N ARG A 273 -4.56 16.61 -18.68
CA ARG A 273 -3.33 17.23 -19.20
C ARG A 273 -3.38 18.75 -19.10
N ASP A 274 -4.48 19.37 -19.55
CA ASP A 274 -4.65 20.83 -19.55
C ASP A 274 -4.67 21.36 -18.10
N LEU A 275 -5.29 20.62 -17.17
CA LEU A 275 -5.27 20.91 -15.74
C LEU A 275 -3.87 20.74 -15.11
N THR A 276 -3.13 19.69 -15.48
CA THR A 276 -1.72 19.51 -15.06
C THR A 276 -0.86 20.66 -15.55
N ALA A 277 -0.97 21.06 -16.82
CA ALA A 277 -0.25 22.21 -17.37
C ALA A 277 -0.61 23.53 -16.67
N SER A 278 -1.86 23.68 -16.20
CA SER A 278 -2.31 24.88 -15.48
C SER A 278 -1.88 24.94 -14.01
N LEU A 279 -1.73 23.80 -13.33
CA LEU A 279 -1.59 23.75 -11.87
C LEU A 279 -0.25 23.21 -11.36
N LYS A 280 0.48 22.41 -12.13
CA LYS A 280 1.81 21.92 -11.77
C LYS A 280 2.77 23.10 -11.59
N ARG A 281 3.29 23.28 -10.38
CA ARG A 281 4.12 24.45 -10.02
C ARG A 281 5.01 24.18 -8.81
N ASN A 282 6.01 25.04 -8.66
CA ASN A 282 6.79 25.18 -7.44
C ASN A 282 6.10 26.17 -6.51
N PHE A 283 5.85 25.74 -5.27
CA PHE A 283 5.34 26.58 -4.20
C PHE A 283 6.51 27.06 -3.32
N THR A 284 6.40 28.28 -2.79
CA THR A 284 7.42 28.88 -1.92
C THR A 284 6.88 29.02 -0.49
N PRO A 285 7.44 28.29 0.50
CA PRO A 285 7.05 28.41 1.91
C PRO A 285 7.43 29.78 2.48
N ALA A 286 6.65 30.28 3.44
CA ALA A 286 6.92 31.57 4.06
C ALA A 286 8.16 31.54 4.96
N SER A 287 8.46 30.42 5.63
CA SER A 287 9.63 30.33 6.54
C SER A 287 10.92 29.88 5.89
N GLN A 288 10.86 29.33 4.67
CA GLN A 288 12.01 28.79 3.92
C GLN A 288 11.89 29.15 2.43
N PRO A 289 12.03 30.44 2.03
CA PRO A 289 11.80 30.88 0.67
C PRO A 289 12.76 30.26 -0.37
N GLU A 290 13.92 29.78 0.08
CA GLU A 290 14.90 29.04 -0.72
C GLU A 290 14.48 27.60 -1.03
N THR A 291 13.53 27.03 -0.29
CA THR A 291 13.07 25.65 -0.45
C THR A 291 11.84 25.60 -1.35
N ALA A 292 12.04 25.34 -2.64
CA ALA A 292 10.94 25.14 -3.58
C ALA A 292 10.22 23.79 -3.34
N ILE A 293 8.90 23.83 -3.20
CA ILE A 293 8.04 22.64 -3.04
C ILE A 293 7.31 22.38 -4.35
N SER A 294 7.85 21.47 -5.16
CA SER A 294 7.28 21.03 -6.43
C SER A 294 6.07 20.13 -6.19
N LEU A 295 4.88 20.53 -6.66
CA LEU A 295 3.68 19.69 -6.65
C LEU A 295 3.07 19.62 -8.07
N THR A 296 2.51 18.46 -8.41
CA THR A 296 1.65 18.28 -9.59
C THR A 296 0.26 17.82 -9.14
N PRO A 297 -0.83 18.16 -9.86
CA PRO A 297 -2.13 17.53 -9.63
C PRO A 297 -2.02 16.01 -9.74
N LEU A 298 -2.76 15.33 -8.87
CA LEU A 298 -2.90 13.88 -8.84
C LEU A 298 -4.36 13.53 -9.11
N PHE A 299 -4.59 12.56 -10.01
CA PHE A 299 -5.94 12.21 -10.48
C PHE A 299 -6.44 10.88 -9.91
N PHE A 300 -6.14 10.64 -8.63
CA PHE A 300 -6.51 9.46 -7.87
C PHE A 300 -6.29 9.73 -6.37
N TRP A 301 -6.94 8.94 -5.51
CA TRP A 301 -6.68 8.92 -4.06
C TRP A 301 -6.05 7.57 -3.72
N HIS A 302 -4.80 7.56 -3.28
CA HIS A 302 -4.04 6.33 -2.96
C HIS A 302 -4.02 6.05 -1.45
N ASP A 303 -3.71 4.79 -1.11
CA ASP A 303 -3.53 4.31 0.26
C ASP A 303 -2.06 4.38 0.71
N LYS A 304 -1.17 4.59 -0.26
CA LYS A 304 0.28 4.86 -0.11
C LYS A 304 0.51 6.07 0.80
N PRO A 305 1.64 6.16 1.53
CA PRO A 305 1.92 7.27 2.47
C PRO A 305 1.63 8.67 1.93
N HIS A 306 0.89 9.45 2.71
CA HIS A 306 0.39 10.77 2.31
C HIS A 306 0.12 11.69 3.49
N ILE A 307 0.12 12.99 3.22
CA ILE A 307 -0.32 14.04 4.15
C ILE A 307 -1.67 14.56 3.70
N ALA A 308 -2.62 14.75 4.62
CA ALA A 308 -3.94 15.28 4.30
C ALA A 308 -4.49 16.18 5.40
N SER A 309 -5.33 17.15 5.03
CA SER A 309 -6.17 17.90 5.97
C SER A 309 -7.20 16.94 6.59
N THR A 310 -7.21 16.84 7.92
CA THR A 310 -8.04 15.88 8.67
C THR A 310 -9.53 16.04 8.35
N ALA A 311 -10.02 17.29 8.26
CA ALA A 311 -11.40 17.60 7.95
C ALA A 311 -11.76 17.30 6.47
N HIS A 312 -10.85 17.56 5.54
CA HIS A 312 -11.03 17.26 4.12
C HIS A 312 -11.07 15.74 3.87
N TYR A 313 -10.20 14.99 4.55
CA TYR A 313 -10.15 13.54 4.52
C TYR A 313 -11.50 12.95 4.98
N LEU A 314 -11.96 13.34 6.17
CA LEU A 314 -13.23 12.88 6.73
C LEU A 314 -14.42 13.22 5.82
N SER A 315 -14.46 14.40 5.20
CA SER A 315 -15.58 14.82 4.34
C SER A 315 -15.58 14.20 2.94
N CYS A 316 -14.42 14.03 2.30
CA CYS A 316 -14.35 13.49 0.92
C CYS A 316 -14.39 11.95 0.88
N VAL A 317 -13.69 11.32 1.83
CA VAL A 317 -13.49 9.86 1.86
C VAL A 317 -14.56 9.19 2.73
N PHE A 318 -14.93 9.83 3.85
CA PHE A 318 -15.83 9.24 4.86
C PHE A 318 -17.08 10.09 5.20
N PRO A 319 -17.78 10.71 4.21
CA PRO A 319 -18.93 11.60 4.49
C PRO A 319 -20.07 10.90 5.23
N THR A 320 -20.20 9.57 5.08
CA THR A 320 -21.20 8.75 5.78
C THR A 320 -20.60 7.38 6.12
N ARG A 321 -21.28 6.62 7.00
CA ARG A 321 -20.97 5.22 7.28
C ARG A 321 -21.12 4.27 6.08
N LEU A 322 -21.79 4.70 5.01
CA LEU A 322 -21.92 3.96 3.75
C LEU A 322 -20.71 4.16 2.81
N ALA A 323 -19.87 5.18 3.04
CA ALA A 323 -18.80 5.53 2.11
C ALA A 323 -17.63 4.52 2.07
N MET A 324 -17.51 3.66 3.09
CA MET A 324 -16.44 2.66 3.21
C MET A 324 -17.00 1.36 3.80
N MET A 325 -16.82 0.25 3.11
CA MET A 325 -17.22 -1.08 3.59
C MET A 325 -16.12 -1.74 4.42
N ARG A 326 -16.51 -2.70 5.26
CA ARG A 326 -15.56 -3.45 6.09
C ARG A 326 -14.66 -4.33 5.22
N GLY A 327 -13.36 -4.15 5.36
CA GLY A 327 -12.34 -4.88 4.62
C GLY A 327 -11.86 -4.23 3.33
N ALA A 328 -12.46 -3.10 2.92
CA ALA A 328 -12.10 -2.37 1.71
C ALA A 328 -10.90 -1.43 1.90
N PHE A 329 -10.25 -1.10 0.79
CA PHE A 329 -9.19 -0.09 0.67
C PHE A 329 -9.81 1.24 0.20
N ILE A 330 -9.14 2.35 0.52
CA ILE A 330 -9.59 3.68 0.09
C ILE A 330 -9.30 3.83 -1.42
N GLU A 331 -8.20 3.27 -1.89
CA GLU A 331 -7.76 3.20 -3.29
C GLU A 331 -8.86 2.58 -4.18
N ASP A 332 -9.24 1.32 -3.89
CA ASP A 332 -10.25 0.54 -4.65
C ASP A 332 -11.63 1.23 -4.74
N THR A 333 -12.05 1.97 -3.70
CA THR A 333 -13.44 2.47 -3.59
C THR A 333 -13.58 3.98 -3.79
N ILE A 334 -12.58 4.75 -3.37
CA ILE A 334 -12.58 6.22 -3.37
C ILE A 334 -11.64 6.74 -4.45
N GLY A 335 -10.51 6.06 -4.71
CA GLY A 335 -9.56 6.41 -5.76
C GLY A 335 -10.20 6.42 -7.15
N HIS A 336 -10.85 5.32 -7.55
CA HIS A 336 -11.56 5.24 -8.82
C HIS A 336 -12.70 6.28 -8.93
N ARG A 337 -13.49 6.45 -7.87
CA ARG A 337 -14.56 7.46 -7.80
C ARG A 337 -14.01 8.89 -7.93
N ALA A 338 -12.85 9.16 -7.34
CA ALA A 338 -12.18 10.45 -7.45
C ALA A 338 -11.69 10.69 -8.88
N ARG A 339 -11.01 9.70 -9.49
CA ARG A 339 -10.50 9.77 -10.86
C ARG A 339 -11.59 10.02 -11.89
N HIS A 340 -12.74 9.33 -11.78
CA HIS A 340 -13.90 9.60 -12.65
C HIS A 340 -14.33 11.06 -12.55
N GLN A 341 -14.55 11.55 -11.33
CA GLN A 341 -15.00 12.93 -11.09
C GLN A 341 -13.96 13.98 -11.50
N MET A 342 -12.66 13.66 -11.41
CA MET A 342 -11.58 14.53 -11.89
C MET A 342 -11.53 14.59 -13.43
N LYS A 343 -11.79 13.49 -14.15
CA LYS A 343 -11.94 13.49 -15.61
C LYS A 343 -13.11 14.38 -16.06
N GLU A 344 -14.16 14.49 -15.25
CA GLU A 344 -15.30 15.40 -15.43
C GLU A 344 -15.01 16.87 -15.01
N GLY A 345 -13.78 17.18 -14.60
CA GLY A 345 -13.37 18.54 -14.16
C GLY A 345 -13.56 18.84 -12.67
N ASN A 346 -14.11 17.93 -11.86
CA ASN A 346 -14.34 18.12 -10.43
C ASN A 346 -13.08 17.92 -9.56
N TRP A 347 -11.89 18.24 -10.05
CA TRP A 347 -10.64 18.00 -9.30
C TRP A 347 -10.55 18.82 -8.01
N ALA A 348 -11.01 20.08 -8.00
CA ALA A 348 -10.94 20.95 -6.81
C ALA A 348 -11.70 20.41 -5.59
N LYS A 349 -12.75 19.59 -5.81
CA LYS A 349 -13.46 18.86 -4.75
C LYS A 349 -12.52 17.92 -3.97
N TRP A 350 -11.59 17.29 -4.68
CA TRP A 350 -10.69 16.29 -4.13
C TRP A 350 -9.35 16.90 -3.70
N ALA A 351 -8.87 17.92 -4.41
CA ALA A 351 -7.68 18.71 -4.06
C ALA A 351 -6.44 17.82 -3.80
N CYS A 352 -6.30 16.78 -4.64
CA CYS A 352 -5.24 15.78 -4.57
C CYS A 352 -4.01 16.23 -5.36
N TRP A 353 -2.88 16.26 -4.69
CA TRP A 353 -1.58 16.55 -5.25
C TRP A 353 -0.61 15.39 -5.04
N LEU A 354 0.42 15.34 -5.88
CA LEU A 354 1.59 14.49 -5.73
C LEU A 354 2.79 15.37 -5.39
N PHE A 355 3.55 15.00 -4.37
CA PHE A 355 4.86 15.59 -4.12
C PHE A 355 5.77 15.21 -5.30
N TYR A 356 6.28 16.20 -6.02
CA TYR A 356 6.84 16.01 -7.36
C TYR A 356 8.28 16.57 -7.52
N PRO A 357 9.22 16.23 -6.60
CA PRO A 357 10.61 16.68 -6.67
C PRO A 357 11.30 16.19 -7.95
N ASP A 358 12.27 16.97 -8.42
CA ASP A 358 13.10 16.67 -9.61
C ASP A 358 12.28 16.29 -10.85
N GLU A 359 11.17 17.01 -11.11
CA GLU A 359 10.22 16.71 -12.19
C GLU A 359 9.60 15.31 -12.12
N GLY A 360 9.49 14.76 -10.90
CA GLY A 360 8.94 13.43 -10.63
C GLY A 360 9.94 12.30 -10.85
N LYS A 361 11.24 12.58 -10.89
CA LYS A 361 12.28 11.55 -11.08
C LYS A 361 12.81 10.95 -9.78
N ARG A 362 12.56 11.58 -8.64
CA ARG A 362 13.05 11.13 -7.33
C ARG A 362 12.05 10.19 -6.67
N LEU A 363 12.48 8.95 -6.45
CA LEU A 363 11.75 7.97 -5.65
C LEU A 363 11.72 8.40 -4.18
N CYS A 364 10.54 8.43 -3.57
CA CYS A 364 10.38 8.82 -2.16
C CYS A 364 9.93 7.68 -1.24
N LEU A 365 9.40 6.59 -1.79
CA LEU A 365 8.92 5.40 -1.07
C LEU A 365 9.49 4.12 -1.70
N ARG A 366 9.63 3.06 -0.91
CA ARG A 366 9.85 1.68 -1.40
C ARG A 366 8.85 0.74 -0.74
N HIS A 367 8.39 -0.28 -1.45
CA HIS A 367 7.49 -1.26 -0.86
C HIS A 367 8.28 -2.43 -0.25
N ARG A 368 7.91 -2.86 0.95
CA ARG A 368 8.46 -4.05 1.61
C ARG A 368 7.57 -5.28 1.43
N HIS A 369 6.52 -5.20 0.61
CA HIS A 369 5.62 -6.32 0.32
C HIS A 369 5.17 -7.05 1.60
N GLY A 370 4.57 -6.34 2.56
CA GLY A 370 4.36 -6.82 3.93
C GLY A 370 3.49 -8.09 4.08
N ARG A 371 2.81 -8.51 3.00
CA ARG A 371 2.06 -9.78 2.90
C ARG A 371 2.92 -11.00 2.50
N LYS A 372 4.10 -10.77 1.91
CA LYS A 372 5.10 -11.78 1.53
C LYS A 372 6.26 -11.82 2.53
N TRP A 373 6.69 -10.64 3.00
CA TRP A 373 7.82 -10.46 3.94
C TRP A 373 7.75 -11.38 5.16
N ARG A 374 8.81 -12.17 5.36
CA ARG A 374 8.92 -13.15 6.46
C ARG A 374 9.75 -12.67 7.66
N GLY A 375 10.31 -11.47 7.57
CA GLY A 375 11.24 -10.94 8.58
C GLY A 375 12.70 -11.10 8.17
N THR A 376 13.53 -10.18 8.64
CA THR A 376 14.93 -9.99 8.18
C THR A 376 15.77 -11.27 8.27
N GLU A 377 15.57 -12.07 9.31
CA GLU A 377 16.26 -13.35 9.52
C GLU A 377 15.86 -14.40 8.48
N ALA A 378 14.56 -14.56 8.21
CA ALA A 378 14.04 -15.51 7.23
C ALA A 378 14.50 -15.16 5.80
N GLU A 379 14.44 -13.88 5.43
CA GLU A 379 14.88 -13.36 4.14
C GLU A 379 16.41 -13.53 3.97
N SER A 380 17.19 -13.35 5.04
CA SER A 380 18.64 -13.59 5.03
C SER A 380 18.98 -15.07 4.86
N LEU A 381 18.22 -15.97 5.50
CA LEU A 381 18.36 -17.41 5.35
C LEU A 381 17.98 -17.88 3.94
N GLU A 382 16.90 -17.33 3.36
CA GLU A 382 16.46 -17.64 2.00
C GLU A 382 17.48 -17.19 0.96
N LYS A 383 18.03 -15.97 1.08
CA LYS A 383 19.13 -15.49 0.22
C LYS A 383 20.41 -16.33 0.36
N ALA A 384 20.78 -16.72 1.59
CA ALA A 384 21.93 -17.60 1.81
C ALA A 384 21.72 -19.00 1.17
N HIS A 385 20.51 -19.55 1.27
CA HIS A 385 20.16 -20.83 0.65
C HIS A 385 20.13 -20.75 -0.89
N ALA A 386 19.62 -19.66 -1.46
CA ALA A 386 19.65 -19.41 -2.90
C ALA A 386 21.09 -19.28 -3.43
N HIS A 387 21.97 -18.57 -2.70
CA HIS A 387 23.39 -18.48 -3.05
C HIS A 387 24.07 -19.86 -3.05
N LEU A 388 23.80 -20.71 -2.06
CA LEU A 388 24.33 -22.08 -2.02
C LEU A 388 23.85 -22.92 -3.22
N ILE A 389 22.58 -22.79 -3.62
CA ILE A 389 22.04 -23.50 -4.80
C ILE A 389 22.72 -23.03 -6.09
N GLU A 390 22.92 -21.72 -6.29
CA GLU A 390 23.57 -21.22 -7.50
C GLU A 390 25.07 -21.56 -7.50
N GLU A 391 25.74 -21.59 -6.35
CA GLU A 391 27.11 -22.08 -6.21
C GLU A 391 27.22 -23.59 -6.56
N GLU A 392 26.30 -24.44 -6.08
CA GLU A 392 26.22 -25.85 -6.49
C GLU A 392 25.96 -26.00 -7.99
N ARG A 393 25.07 -25.18 -8.56
CA ARG A 393 24.74 -25.19 -10.00
C ARG A 393 25.93 -24.80 -10.86
N LEU A 394 26.67 -23.74 -10.50
CA LEU A 394 27.88 -23.32 -11.20
C LEU A 394 28.96 -24.41 -11.13
N ASN A 395 29.14 -25.03 -9.96
CA ASN A 395 30.07 -26.16 -9.79
C ASN A 395 29.69 -27.37 -10.66
N LEU A 396 28.39 -27.68 -10.80
CA LEU A 396 27.87 -28.74 -11.69
C LEU A 396 28.10 -28.44 -13.18
N VAL A 397 28.03 -27.17 -13.59
CA VAL A 397 28.34 -26.72 -14.97
C VAL A 397 29.84 -26.83 -15.26
N CYS A 398 30.70 -26.40 -14.32
CA CYS A 398 32.15 -26.59 -14.43
C CYS A 398 32.53 -28.07 -14.57
N TRP A 399 31.94 -28.95 -13.74
CA TRP A 399 32.15 -30.41 -13.84
C TRP A 399 31.78 -30.98 -15.22
N HIS A 400 30.68 -30.53 -15.83
CA HIS A 400 30.30 -30.97 -17.18
C HIS A 400 31.25 -30.47 -18.25
N SER A 401 31.77 -29.25 -18.13
CA SER A 401 32.78 -28.71 -19.04
C SER A 401 34.09 -29.52 -18.98
N ASP A 402 34.56 -29.84 -17.77
CA ASP A 402 35.81 -30.59 -17.57
C ASP A 402 35.68 -32.06 -18.02
N CYS A 403 34.51 -32.68 -17.87
CA CYS A 403 34.26 -34.02 -18.40
C CYS A 403 34.18 -34.07 -19.93
N LEU A 404 33.71 -33.01 -20.60
CA LEU A 404 33.66 -32.95 -22.07
C LEU A 404 35.02 -32.60 -22.71
N GLY A 405 35.94 -31.98 -21.96
CA GLY A 405 37.29 -31.66 -22.42
C GLY A 405 38.26 -32.86 -22.53
N SER A 406 37.84 -34.08 -22.16
CA SER A 406 38.74 -35.25 -22.01
C SER A 406 38.53 -36.38 -23.03
N LEU A 407 37.83 -36.13 -24.15
CA LEU A 407 37.70 -37.08 -25.27
C LEU A 407 38.65 -36.75 -26.43
N ASP A 408 39.95 -36.80 -26.14
CA ASP A 408 41.02 -36.62 -27.12
C ASP A 408 41.16 -37.88 -28.00
N CYS A 409 40.50 -37.87 -29.16
CA CYS A 409 40.55 -38.95 -30.15
C CYS A 409 41.68 -38.68 -31.16
N GLY A 410 42.71 -39.53 -31.13
CA GLY A 410 43.99 -39.32 -31.82
C GLY A 410 44.00 -39.23 -33.37
N PRO A 411 45.20 -39.06 -33.95
CA PRO A 411 45.38 -38.37 -35.22
C PRO A 411 45.17 -39.25 -36.46
N SER A 412 44.62 -38.65 -37.52
CA SER A 412 44.59 -39.20 -38.88
C SER A 412 44.98 -38.14 -39.91
N SER A 413 45.72 -38.56 -40.94
CA SER A 413 46.48 -37.71 -41.86
C SER A 413 45.72 -37.22 -43.09
N ASN A 414 46.15 -36.05 -43.62
CA ASN A 414 46.14 -35.61 -45.03
C ASN A 414 45.16 -36.31 -46.02
N ASN A 415 44.26 -35.53 -46.64
CA ASN A 415 44.46 -35.18 -48.06
C ASN A 415 43.57 -34.02 -48.58
N ASN A 416 44.00 -33.45 -49.71
CA ASN A 416 43.30 -32.39 -50.46
C ASN A 416 41.97 -32.86 -51.08
N ASN A 417 40.93 -32.00 -51.07
CA ASN A 417 40.49 -31.27 -52.28
C ASN A 417 39.12 -30.57 -52.11
N ASN A 418 39.08 -29.28 -52.45
CA ASN A 418 38.17 -28.64 -53.41
C ASN A 418 36.84 -29.35 -53.78
N ILE A 419 35.67 -28.72 -53.55
CA ILE A 419 34.59 -28.49 -54.54
C ILE A 419 33.42 -27.67 -53.94
N ASN A 420 32.77 -26.89 -54.82
CA ASN A 420 31.64 -25.99 -54.55
C ASN A 420 30.25 -26.66 -54.38
N ASN A 421 29.30 -25.85 -53.91
CA ASN A 421 27.87 -25.76 -54.31
C ASN A 421 26.76 -26.53 -53.56
N ASN A 422 25.78 -25.72 -53.15
CA ASN A 422 24.32 -25.88 -53.30
C ASN A 422 23.47 -26.76 -52.34
N SER A 423 22.91 -26.08 -51.33
CA SER A 423 21.45 -25.87 -51.13
C SER A 423 20.55 -27.11 -50.81
N PRO A 424 19.21 -27.00 -50.60
CA PRO A 424 18.69 -27.24 -49.24
C PRO A 424 17.42 -28.12 -49.15
N LEU A 425 17.40 -29.12 -48.27
CA LEU A 425 16.23 -29.99 -48.00
C LEU A 425 16.28 -30.52 -46.56
N THR A 426 15.21 -30.81 -45.81
CA THR A 426 13.80 -30.31 -45.73
C THR A 426 13.21 -30.86 -44.43
N LEU A 427 12.19 -30.22 -43.85
CA LEU A 427 11.46 -30.78 -42.70
C LEU A 427 10.69 -32.06 -43.05
N SER A 428 10.69 -33.01 -42.12
CA SER A 428 9.78 -34.15 -41.98
C SER A 428 10.00 -34.73 -40.57
N SER A 429 9.01 -35.16 -39.80
CA SER A 429 7.54 -35.03 -39.84
C SER A 429 7.02 -35.45 -38.47
N TYR A 430 5.85 -34.96 -38.03
CA TYR A 430 4.89 -35.68 -37.16
C TYR A 430 3.71 -34.74 -36.89
N ASN A 431 2.55 -35.01 -37.49
CA ASN A 431 1.31 -34.33 -37.15
C ASN A 431 0.14 -35.29 -37.40
N SER A 432 -0.48 -35.79 -36.33
CA SER A 432 -1.52 -36.81 -36.36
C SER A 432 -2.91 -36.18 -36.44
N ARG A 433 -3.63 -36.54 -37.50
CA ARG A 433 -4.96 -36.02 -37.85
C ARG A 433 -6.06 -36.87 -37.20
N TRP A 434 -6.96 -36.23 -36.45
CA TRP A 434 -8.29 -36.78 -36.13
C TRP A 434 -9.35 -36.05 -36.95
N THR A 435 -10.25 -36.80 -37.58
CA THR A 435 -11.40 -36.29 -38.33
C THR A 435 -12.66 -37.02 -37.90
N LEU A 436 -13.67 -36.28 -37.45
CA LEU A 436 -15.01 -36.82 -37.17
C LEU A 436 -15.94 -36.60 -38.38
N PRO A 437 -16.90 -37.51 -38.64
CA PRO A 437 -17.76 -37.44 -39.81
C PRO A 437 -19.01 -36.58 -39.57
N THR A 438 -19.37 -35.80 -40.59
CA THR A 438 -20.61 -35.01 -40.65
C THR A 438 -21.79 -35.83 -41.19
N THR A 439 -22.93 -35.83 -40.49
CA THR A 439 -24.27 -35.96 -41.10
C THR A 439 -25.34 -35.29 -40.23
N ARG A 440 -26.25 -34.54 -40.85
CA ARG A 440 -27.49 -34.02 -40.23
C ARG A 440 -28.60 -34.05 -41.30
N PRO A 441 -29.83 -34.49 -40.99
CA PRO A 441 -30.99 -34.36 -41.88
C PRO A 441 -31.70 -32.99 -41.70
N PRO A 442 -32.58 -32.56 -42.63
CA PRO A 442 -33.14 -31.20 -42.68
C PRO A 442 -34.63 -31.09 -42.25
N LEU A 443 -35.11 -29.82 -42.22
CA LEU A 443 -36.51 -29.34 -42.05
C LEU A 443 -36.97 -29.26 -40.56
N LEU A 444 -37.78 -28.30 -40.11
CA LEU A 444 -38.71 -27.36 -40.78
C LEU A 444 -38.58 -25.88 -40.30
N GLU A 445 -39.16 -24.96 -41.07
CA GLU A 445 -39.26 -23.53 -40.74
C GLU A 445 -40.32 -23.20 -39.67
N GLY A 446 -40.02 -22.23 -38.81
CA GLY A 446 -40.99 -21.50 -37.96
C GLY A 446 -40.45 -20.10 -37.68
N LYS A 447 -41.24 -19.05 -37.93
CA LYS A 447 -40.79 -17.65 -37.87
C LYS A 447 -41.18 -16.94 -36.57
N ASN A 448 -40.25 -16.09 -36.11
CA ASN A 448 -40.45 -14.85 -35.35
C ASN A 448 -41.40 -14.86 -34.15
N VAL A 449 -40.84 -14.80 -32.92
CA VAL A 449 -40.88 -13.62 -32.01
C VAL A 449 -39.89 -13.92 -30.86
N GLU A 450 -38.63 -13.47 -30.95
CA GLU A 450 -37.66 -13.56 -29.84
C GLU A 450 -36.43 -12.62 -30.03
N GLU A 451 -35.98 -12.46 -31.29
CA GLU A 451 -34.83 -11.67 -31.80
C GLU A 451 -34.85 -10.14 -31.53
N LYS A 452 -35.39 -9.68 -30.40
CA LYS A 452 -35.42 -8.26 -30.00
C LYS A 452 -35.37 -7.98 -28.49
N VAL A 453 -35.24 -9.02 -27.67
CA VAL A 453 -35.03 -8.88 -26.21
C VAL A 453 -33.61 -9.31 -25.84
N ASP A 454 -32.92 -10.05 -26.71
CA ASP A 454 -31.57 -10.56 -26.44
C ASP A 454 -30.47 -9.54 -26.76
N GLU A 455 -30.51 -8.81 -27.90
CA GLU A 455 -29.46 -7.82 -28.25
C GLU A 455 -29.27 -6.72 -27.17
N GLU A 456 -30.35 -6.15 -26.63
CA GLU A 456 -30.28 -5.06 -25.63
C GLU A 456 -29.81 -5.57 -24.25
N ALA A 457 -30.03 -6.86 -23.96
CA ALA A 457 -29.56 -7.51 -22.74
C ALA A 457 -28.11 -8.03 -22.85
N GLU A 458 -27.67 -8.41 -24.06
CA GLU A 458 -26.27 -8.75 -24.33
C GLU A 458 -25.39 -7.48 -24.29
N GLU A 459 -25.81 -6.37 -24.91
CA GLU A 459 -25.01 -5.12 -24.93
C GLU A 459 -24.86 -4.47 -23.52
N GLU A 460 -25.90 -4.53 -22.66
CA GLU A 460 -25.80 -4.07 -21.26
C GLU A 460 -24.94 -5.02 -20.40
N ALA A 461 -25.02 -6.34 -20.63
CA ALA A 461 -24.19 -7.31 -19.92
C ALA A 461 -22.71 -7.25 -20.34
N GLU A 462 -22.41 -7.07 -21.63
CA GLU A 462 -21.03 -6.89 -22.12
C GLU A 462 -20.39 -5.64 -21.51
N GLY A 463 -21.09 -4.50 -21.48
CA GLY A 463 -20.58 -3.26 -20.88
C GLY A 463 -20.28 -3.35 -19.37
N GLU A 464 -21.15 -4.00 -18.59
CA GLU A 464 -20.91 -4.21 -17.15
C GLU A 464 -19.82 -5.27 -16.90
N VAL A 465 -19.69 -6.27 -17.78
CA VAL A 465 -18.60 -7.26 -17.72
C VAL A 465 -17.25 -6.61 -18.03
N GLU A 466 -17.14 -5.82 -19.11
CA GLU A 466 -15.90 -5.17 -19.52
C GLU A 466 -15.39 -4.18 -18.46
N GLY A 467 -16.23 -3.27 -17.97
CA GLY A 467 -15.79 -2.24 -17.01
C GLY A 467 -15.34 -2.80 -15.65
N GLU A 468 -15.96 -3.90 -15.18
CA GLU A 468 -15.56 -4.55 -13.92
C GLU A 468 -14.29 -5.41 -14.11
N VAL A 469 -14.13 -6.08 -15.26
CA VAL A 469 -12.91 -6.85 -15.57
C VAL A 469 -11.72 -5.93 -15.83
N GLU A 470 -11.91 -4.81 -16.54
CA GLU A 470 -10.86 -3.80 -16.76
C GLU A 470 -10.35 -3.25 -15.42
N GLY A 471 -11.24 -2.88 -14.50
CA GLY A 471 -10.87 -2.39 -13.17
C GLY A 471 -10.15 -3.41 -12.27
N GLU A 472 -10.61 -4.66 -12.23
CA GLU A 472 -9.92 -5.71 -11.45
C GLU A 472 -8.56 -6.10 -12.07
N VAL A 473 -8.48 -6.20 -13.40
CA VAL A 473 -7.24 -6.54 -14.10
C VAL A 473 -6.22 -5.42 -14.01
N GLU A 474 -6.62 -4.14 -14.17
CA GLU A 474 -5.71 -3.01 -13.95
C GLU A 474 -5.07 -3.10 -12.56
N GLY A 475 -5.87 -3.21 -11.49
CA GLY A 475 -5.35 -3.28 -10.12
C GLY A 475 -4.45 -4.50 -9.83
N GLU A 476 -4.78 -5.69 -10.35
CA GLU A 476 -3.98 -6.91 -10.12
C GLU A 476 -2.75 -7.02 -11.04
N VAL A 477 -2.74 -6.36 -12.20
CA VAL A 477 -1.54 -6.19 -13.04
C VAL A 477 -0.65 -5.11 -12.43
N GLU A 478 -1.22 -4.06 -11.82
CA GLU A 478 -0.45 -3.04 -11.12
C GLU A 478 0.33 -3.63 -9.91
N GLU A 479 -0.24 -4.51 -9.08
CA GLU A 479 0.51 -5.11 -7.95
C GLU A 479 1.70 -5.97 -8.46
N GLU A 480 1.57 -6.72 -9.56
CA GLU A 480 2.63 -7.62 -10.07
C GLU A 480 3.68 -6.95 -10.97
N ALA A 481 3.31 -5.92 -11.74
CA ALA A 481 4.28 -5.19 -12.54
C ALA A 481 5.18 -4.27 -11.68
N GLU A 482 4.86 -4.07 -10.39
CA GLU A 482 5.77 -3.38 -9.43
C GLU A 482 6.88 -4.35 -8.99
N GLU A 483 6.52 -5.61 -8.72
CA GLU A 483 7.44 -6.70 -8.37
C GLU A 483 8.51 -6.95 -9.46
N GLU A 484 8.10 -7.05 -10.74
CA GLU A 484 9.07 -7.26 -11.84
C GLU A 484 9.96 -6.05 -12.10
N ALA A 485 9.44 -4.82 -11.90
CA ALA A 485 10.21 -3.61 -12.11
C ALA A 485 11.22 -3.37 -10.99
N GLU A 486 10.92 -3.75 -9.74
CA GLU A 486 11.91 -3.70 -8.65
C GLU A 486 12.98 -4.79 -8.83
N GLU A 487 12.63 -6.01 -9.26
CA GLU A 487 13.58 -7.13 -9.45
C GLU A 487 14.62 -6.89 -10.57
N GLU A 488 14.25 -6.28 -11.70
CA GLU A 488 15.19 -6.05 -12.82
C GLU A 488 16.13 -4.83 -12.64
N THR A 489 15.98 -4.03 -11.57
CA THR A 489 16.75 -2.78 -11.39
C THR A 489 18.15 -2.91 -10.79
N GLU A 490 18.59 -4.11 -10.37
CA GLU A 490 19.91 -4.26 -9.73
C GLU A 490 21.10 -4.43 -10.71
N GLU A 491 20.92 -4.75 -12.01
CA GLU A 491 22.10 -5.08 -12.87
C GLU A 491 22.08 -4.85 -14.41
N THR A 492 21.16 -4.07 -15.02
CA THR A 492 21.23 -3.79 -16.49
C THR A 492 20.86 -2.36 -16.93
N ASP A 493 21.35 -1.95 -18.12
CA ASP A 493 21.07 -0.66 -18.78
C ASP A 493 19.55 -0.37 -18.88
N GLU A 494 19.13 0.83 -18.44
CA GLU A 494 17.74 1.24 -18.23
C GLU A 494 16.82 1.01 -19.45
N GLU A 495 17.32 1.28 -20.67
CA GLU A 495 16.57 1.12 -21.92
C GLU A 495 16.21 -0.35 -22.21
N THR A 496 17.07 -1.29 -21.80
CA THR A 496 16.83 -2.73 -21.94
C THR A 496 15.85 -3.28 -20.92
N VAL A 497 15.80 -2.69 -19.72
CA VAL A 497 14.86 -3.08 -18.66
C VAL A 497 13.45 -2.64 -19.03
N GLU A 498 13.28 -1.41 -19.55
CA GLU A 498 11.96 -0.90 -19.92
C GLU A 498 11.28 -1.75 -21.02
N GLU A 499 12.01 -2.22 -22.03
CA GLU A 499 11.44 -3.13 -23.05
C GLU A 499 11.11 -4.53 -22.48
N LYS A 500 11.96 -5.11 -21.63
CA LYS A 500 11.71 -6.43 -21.02
C LYS A 500 10.48 -6.42 -20.13
N VAL A 501 10.38 -5.43 -19.24
CA VAL A 501 9.21 -5.24 -18.35
C VAL A 501 7.96 -5.04 -19.20
N LYS A 502 7.98 -4.19 -20.24
CA LYS A 502 6.83 -4.03 -21.16
C LYS A 502 6.38 -5.33 -21.81
N VAL A 503 7.30 -6.21 -22.21
CA VAL A 503 6.95 -7.50 -22.85
C VAL A 503 6.38 -8.48 -21.81
N LYS A 504 7.01 -8.64 -20.64
CA LYS A 504 6.52 -9.54 -19.58
C LYS A 504 5.14 -9.12 -19.08
N VAL A 505 4.98 -7.84 -18.72
CA VAL A 505 3.70 -7.28 -18.24
C VAL A 505 2.60 -7.48 -19.29
N LYS A 506 2.90 -7.30 -20.59
CA LYS A 506 1.92 -7.51 -21.66
C LYS A 506 1.46 -8.97 -21.79
N GLU A 507 2.34 -9.95 -21.62
CA GLU A 507 1.92 -11.37 -21.65
C GLU A 507 1.15 -11.74 -20.36
N LYS A 508 1.59 -11.27 -19.19
CA LYS A 508 0.84 -11.46 -17.92
C LYS A 508 -0.54 -10.83 -17.93
N VAL A 509 -0.70 -9.63 -18.49
CA VAL A 509 -2.01 -8.99 -18.71
C VAL A 509 -2.93 -9.92 -19.50
N LYS A 510 -2.46 -10.45 -20.64
CA LYS A 510 -3.27 -11.37 -21.46
C LYS A 510 -3.66 -12.63 -20.69
N GLU A 511 -2.74 -13.20 -19.92
CA GLU A 511 -3.00 -14.41 -19.14
C GLU A 511 -4.06 -14.14 -18.05
N LYS A 512 -3.93 -13.06 -17.28
CA LYS A 512 -4.93 -12.66 -16.26
C LYS A 512 -6.28 -12.30 -16.86
N VAL A 513 -6.32 -11.56 -17.98
CA VAL A 513 -7.56 -11.29 -18.72
C VAL A 513 -8.21 -12.62 -19.12
N ARG A 514 -7.44 -13.59 -19.63
CA ARG A 514 -7.96 -14.90 -20.00
C ARG A 514 -8.52 -15.66 -18.80
N GLU A 515 -7.80 -15.72 -17.68
CA GLU A 515 -8.27 -16.38 -16.45
C GLU A 515 -9.55 -15.72 -15.89
N LYS A 516 -9.60 -14.38 -15.84
CA LYS A 516 -10.79 -13.63 -15.36
C LYS A 516 -11.99 -13.79 -16.27
N VAL A 517 -11.78 -13.81 -17.59
CA VAL A 517 -12.84 -14.12 -18.57
C VAL A 517 -13.29 -15.56 -18.43
N GLU A 518 -12.39 -16.53 -18.27
CA GLU A 518 -12.73 -17.93 -18.01
C GLU A 518 -13.54 -18.09 -16.70
N GLU A 519 -13.11 -17.49 -15.58
CA GLU A 519 -13.85 -17.50 -14.29
C GLU A 519 -15.26 -16.88 -14.43
N LYS A 520 -15.37 -15.74 -15.12
CA LYS A 520 -16.65 -15.01 -15.27
C LYS A 520 -17.59 -15.72 -16.27
N VAL A 521 -17.06 -16.38 -17.29
CA VAL A 521 -17.83 -17.26 -18.20
C VAL A 521 -18.32 -18.51 -17.45
N GLU A 522 -17.48 -19.23 -16.70
CA GLU A 522 -17.91 -20.38 -15.90
C GLU A 522 -19.01 -20.00 -14.90
N LYS A 523 -18.86 -18.87 -14.22
CA LYS A 523 -19.87 -18.34 -13.27
C LYS A 523 -21.18 -17.99 -13.96
N THR A 524 -21.12 -17.46 -15.18
CA THR A 524 -22.31 -17.08 -15.97
C THR A 524 -23.03 -18.32 -16.50
N ILE A 525 -22.30 -19.30 -17.05
CA ILE A 525 -22.85 -20.60 -17.48
C ILE A 525 -23.47 -21.33 -16.29
N GLY A 526 -22.78 -21.41 -15.14
CA GLY A 526 -23.34 -22.01 -13.93
C GLY A 526 -24.61 -21.32 -13.42
N MET A 527 -24.75 -20.00 -13.60
CA MET A 527 -26.00 -19.28 -13.32
C MET A 527 -27.10 -19.55 -14.35
N GLN A 528 -26.76 -19.86 -15.60
CA GLN A 528 -27.72 -20.31 -16.62
C GLN A 528 -28.17 -21.76 -16.36
N ASP A 529 -27.28 -22.68 -16.00
CA ASP A 529 -27.63 -24.06 -15.61
C ASP A 529 -28.59 -24.08 -14.41
N ILE A 530 -28.33 -23.26 -13.38
CA ILE A 530 -29.26 -23.10 -12.23
C ILE A 530 -30.64 -22.55 -12.66
N LYS A 531 -30.70 -21.70 -13.70
CA LYS A 531 -31.98 -21.26 -14.29
C LYS A 531 -32.65 -22.40 -15.07
N ILE A 532 -31.90 -23.21 -15.81
CA ILE A 532 -32.41 -24.37 -16.57
C ILE A 532 -32.99 -25.41 -15.58
N ASP A 533 -32.26 -25.80 -14.54
CA ASP A 533 -32.74 -26.68 -13.47
C ASP A 533 -34.03 -26.15 -12.80
N SER A 534 -34.12 -24.84 -12.59
CA SER A 534 -35.32 -24.18 -12.05
C SER A 534 -36.52 -24.22 -13.00
N VAL A 535 -36.28 -24.18 -14.32
CA VAL A 535 -37.31 -24.34 -15.36
C VAL A 535 -37.70 -25.81 -15.50
N GLU A 536 -36.76 -26.76 -15.50
CA GLU A 536 -37.04 -28.19 -15.51
C GLU A 536 -37.84 -28.63 -14.28
N MET A 537 -37.50 -28.15 -13.08
CA MET A 537 -38.28 -28.39 -11.86
C MET A 537 -39.71 -27.85 -11.94
N LYS A 538 -39.93 -26.71 -12.61
CA LYS A 538 -41.28 -26.17 -12.87
C LYS A 538 -42.03 -27.01 -13.90
N LEU A 539 -41.38 -27.41 -14.99
CA LEU A 539 -41.98 -28.29 -16.01
C LEU A 539 -42.31 -29.67 -15.44
N PHE A 540 -41.45 -30.24 -14.59
CA PHE A 540 -41.69 -31.48 -13.87
C PHE A 540 -42.88 -31.35 -12.89
N SER A 541 -43.00 -30.21 -12.20
CA SER A 541 -44.15 -29.92 -11.34
C SER A 541 -45.47 -29.82 -12.14
N ILE A 542 -45.43 -29.21 -13.33
CA ILE A 542 -46.58 -29.14 -14.26
C ILE A 542 -46.94 -30.54 -14.79
N TRP A 543 -45.95 -31.36 -15.14
CA TRP A 543 -46.13 -32.73 -15.60
C TRP A 543 -46.73 -33.65 -14.52
N MET A 544 -46.27 -33.51 -13.27
CA MET A 544 -46.84 -34.21 -12.11
C MET A 544 -48.30 -33.81 -11.84
N LEU A 545 -48.66 -32.54 -12.00
CA LEU A 545 -50.05 -32.08 -11.94
C LEU A 545 -50.91 -32.66 -13.07
N TYR A 546 -50.35 -32.80 -14.28
CA TYR A 546 -51.02 -33.40 -15.43
C TYR A 546 -51.33 -34.90 -15.20
N ILE A 547 -50.34 -35.67 -14.71
CA ILE A 547 -50.53 -37.10 -14.36
C ILE A 547 -51.53 -37.27 -13.20
N GLY A 548 -51.50 -36.38 -12.21
CA GLY A 548 -52.50 -36.36 -11.13
C GLY A 548 -53.94 -36.18 -11.65
N CYS A 549 -54.13 -35.39 -12.71
CA CYS A 549 -55.44 -35.20 -13.34
C CYS A 549 -55.92 -36.45 -14.09
N GLU A 550 -55.07 -37.15 -14.84
CA GLU A 550 -55.45 -38.39 -15.52
C GLU A 550 -55.81 -39.52 -14.53
N ALA A 551 -55.07 -39.63 -13.43
CA ALA A 551 -55.37 -40.58 -12.36
C ALA A 551 -56.76 -40.35 -11.73
N CYS A 552 -57.18 -39.09 -11.57
CA CYS A 552 -58.53 -38.75 -11.13
C CYS A 552 -59.60 -39.16 -12.17
N ILE A 553 -59.37 -38.94 -13.46
CA ILE A 553 -60.33 -39.21 -14.54
C ILE A 553 -60.62 -40.72 -14.70
N LEU A 554 -59.62 -41.57 -14.45
CA LEU A 554 -59.76 -43.04 -14.50
C LEU A 554 -60.44 -43.66 -13.25
N SER A 555 -60.69 -42.90 -12.20
CA SER A 555 -61.23 -43.40 -10.92
C SER A 555 -62.77 -43.42 -10.82
N LYS A 556 -63.50 -43.50 -11.94
CA LYS A 556 -64.98 -43.61 -11.95
C LYS A 556 -65.48 -44.96 -11.42
N ARG A 557 -65.51 -45.12 -10.10
CA ARG A 557 -66.40 -46.07 -9.40
C ARG A 557 -67.62 -45.32 -8.84
N PRO A 558 -68.85 -45.80 -9.05
CA PRO A 558 -70.03 -45.14 -8.53
C PRO A 558 -70.12 -45.30 -7.01
N TRP A 559 -70.32 -44.20 -6.30
CA TRP A 559 -70.65 -44.20 -4.88
C TRP A 559 -72.01 -44.89 -4.68
N ARG A 560 -72.06 -45.93 -3.83
CA ARG A 560 -73.31 -46.45 -3.29
C ARG A 560 -73.63 -45.71 -1.98
N SER A 561 -74.87 -45.26 -1.85
CA SER A 561 -75.42 -44.77 -0.59
C SER A 561 -75.57 -45.91 0.43
N ILE A 562 -75.21 -45.65 1.68
CA ILE A 562 -75.65 -46.38 2.87
C ILE A 562 -75.95 -45.31 3.95
N ASP A 563 -77.05 -45.50 4.66
CA ASP A 563 -77.51 -44.68 5.80
C ASP A 563 -76.62 -44.83 7.06
#